data_AF-A0A382MXW9-F1
#
_entry.id   AF-A0A382MXW9-F1
#
_cell.length_a   1.000
_cell.length_b   1.000
_cell.length_c   1.000
_cell.angle_alpha   90.00
_cell.angle_beta   90.00
_cell.angle_gamma   90.00
#
_symmetry.space_group_name_H-M   'P 1'
#
loop_
_entity.id
_entity.type
_entity.pdbx_description
1 polymer ?
#
loop_
_entity_poly.entity_id
_entity_poly.type
_entity_poly.pdbx_seq_one_letter_code
_entity_poly.pdbx_strand_id
1 'polypeptide(L)'
;MNEQGLVVARFRRHVSVQDRNEKRYMCQMQRRGLRPVVGDEVEWQRTSHKSGTVTKILPRDVELAQLNTRGGAEVIAANLSQLVIVLAHEPKPDWFAIDRYLCAAELIHTKSLIVLNKKDLNPDPPAVLREYENIGYPVYQISAKKGTGLEPLAHDMENNRSMIVGQSGVGKSSLLNALIGDTRQAVAHLSEKTAQG
;
A
#
# COMPACT_ATOMS: atom_id res chain seq x y z
N MET A 1 30.87 -0.45 -1.15
CA MET A 1 30.34 -0.53 0.23
C MET A 1 28.85 -0.83 0.13
N ASN A 2 28.28 -1.63 1.04
CA ASN A 2 26.82 -1.85 1.03
C ASN A 2 26.12 -0.60 1.55
N GLU A 3 25.07 -0.18 0.85
CA GLU A 3 24.15 0.88 1.25
C GLU A 3 22.87 0.24 1.82
N GLN A 4 22.17 0.92 2.72
CA GLN A 4 20.81 0.55 3.12
C GLN A 4 19.80 1.27 2.24
N GLY A 5 18.65 0.65 1.99
CA GLY A 5 17.55 1.26 1.25
C GLY A 5 16.22 0.57 1.51
N LEU A 6 15.15 1.20 1.02
CA LEU A 6 13.78 0.72 1.14
C LEU A 6 13.29 0.18 -0.20
N VAL A 7 12.68 -1.00 -0.21
CA VAL A 7 12.02 -1.52 -1.40
C VAL A 7 10.68 -0.82 -1.58
N VAL A 8 10.54 0.00 -2.63
CA VAL A 8 9.34 0.79 -2.89
C VAL A 8 8.48 0.25 -4.04
N ALA A 9 9.02 -0.68 -4.83
CA ALA A 9 8.27 -1.40 -5.85
C ALA A 9 8.91 -2.77 -6.13
N ARG A 10 8.06 -3.76 -6.42
CA ARG A 10 8.50 -5.10 -6.81
C ARG A 10 8.02 -5.40 -8.23
N PHE A 11 8.97 -5.76 -9.10
CA PHE A 11 8.71 -6.25 -10.45
C PHE A 11 9.09 -7.73 -10.51
N ARG A 12 8.75 -8.48 -11.57
CA ARG A 12 9.03 -9.94 -11.60
C ARG A 12 10.50 -10.30 -11.32
N ARG A 13 11.45 -9.60 -11.95
CA ARG A 13 12.90 -9.90 -11.88
C ARG A 13 13.74 -8.85 -11.14
N HIS A 14 13.14 -7.72 -10.78
CA HIS A 14 13.84 -6.58 -10.19
C HIS A 14 13.02 -5.98 -9.05
N VAL A 15 13.65 -5.12 -8.26
CA VAL A 15 13.00 -4.24 -7.29
C VAL A 15 13.45 -2.81 -7.50
N SER A 16 12.58 -1.85 -7.19
CA SER A 16 13.00 -0.47 -7.02
C SER A 16 13.39 -0.26 -5.56
N VAL A 17 14.65 0.10 -5.33
CA VAL A 17 15.19 0.45 -4.01
C VAL A 17 15.34 1.96 -3.93
N GLN A 18 14.80 2.57 -2.89
CA GLN A 18 14.96 3.99 -2.57
C GLN A 18 16.09 4.16 -1.55
N ASP A 19 17.05 5.04 -1.84
CA ASP A 19 18.11 5.41 -0.91
C ASP A 19 17.66 6.49 0.09
N ARG A 20 18.56 6.88 1.01
CA ARG A 20 18.29 7.91 2.03
C ARG A 20 18.07 9.32 1.44
N ASN A 21 18.46 9.55 0.19
CA ASN A 21 18.24 10.81 -0.53
C ASN A 21 17.02 10.74 -1.45
N GLU A 22 16.12 9.77 -1.20
CA GLU A 22 14.92 9.49 -1.97
C GLU A 22 15.15 9.08 -3.44
N LYS A 23 16.40 8.80 -3.83
CA LYS A 23 16.72 8.37 -5.21
C LYS A 23 16.39 6.89 -5.38
N ARG A 24 15.83 6.56 -6.54
CA ARG A 24 15.39 5.20 -6.87
C ARG A 24 16.37 4.50 -7.80
N TYR A 25 16.64 3.24 -7.47
CA TYR A 25 17.55 2.36 -8.19
C TYR A 25 16.82 1.08 -8.58
N MET A 26 16.99 0.66 -9.83
CA MET A 26 16.50 -0.64 -10.28
C MET A 26 17.52 -1.71 -9.92
N CYS A 27 17.17 -2.54 -8.94
CA CYS A 27 18.07 -3.52 -8.37
C CYS A 27 17.69 -4.95 -8.77
N GLN A 28 18.72 -5.74 -9.09
CA GLN A 28 18.60 -7.20 -9.20
C GLN A 28 18.86 -7.85 -7.85
N MET A 29 18.50 -9.12 -7.68
CA MET A 29 18.81 -9.88 -6.48
C MET A 29 20.15 -10.60 -6.67
N GLN A 30 21.06 -10.50 -5.70
CA GLN A 30 22.38 -11.13 -5.77
C GLN A 30 22.30 -12.66 -5.88
N ARG A 31 21.31 -13.27 -5.20
CA ARG A 31 21.16 -14.72 -5.11
C ARG A 31 19.75 -15.15 -5.52
N ARG A 32 19.66 -16.33 -6.15
CA ARG A 32 18.39 -17.01 -6.39
C ARG A 32 17.79 -17.42 -5.04
N GLY A 33 16.70 -16.77 -4.64
CA GLY A 33 16.00 -17.07 -3.38
C GLY A 33 15.64 -15.84 -2.54
N LEU A 34 16.32 -14.70 -2.73
CA LEU A 34 15.89 -13.45 -2.10
C LEU A 34 14.54 -13.02 -2.69
N ARG A 35 13.54 -12.85 -1.81
CA ARG A 35 12.18 -12.45 -2.16
C ARG A 35 11.81 -11.14 -1.44
N PRO A 36 12.44 -10.03 -1.81
CA PRO A 36 12.06 -8.74 -1.26
C PRO A 36 10.62 -8.40 -1.66
N VAL A 37 9.87 -7.82 -0.73
CA VAL A 37 8.53 -7.26 -0.91
C VAL A 37 8.56 -5.75 -0.72
N VAL A 38 7.47 -5.06 -1.07
CA VAL A 38 7.38 -3.62 -0.80
C VAL A 38 7.42 -3.38 0.72
N GLY A 39 8.20 -2.39 1.13
CA GLY A 39 8.43 -2.05 2.53
C GLY A 39 9.62 -2.78 3.19
N ASP A 40 10.23 -3.76 2.51
CA ASP A 40 11.47 -4.37 3.00
C ASP A 40 12.61 -3.35 3.06
N GLU A 41 13.32 -3.35 4.18
CA GLU A 41 14.61 -2.68 4.30
C GLU A 41 15.69 -3.65 3.83
N VAL A 42 16.63 -3.17 3.00
CA VAL A 42 17.60 -4.02 2.32
C VAL A 42 19.00 -3.44 2.36
N GLU A 43 20.00 -4.32 2.39
CA GLU A 43 21.37 -3.96 2.02
C GLU A 43 21.56 -4.18 0.52
N TRP A 44 22.07 -3.17 -0.17
CA TRP A 44 22.26 -3.21 -1.61
C TRP A 44 23.58 -2.56 -2.01
N GLN A 45 24.08 -2.93 -3.19
CA GLN A 45 25.29 -2.35 -3.78
C GLN A 45 24.92 -1.62 -5.06
N ARG A 46 25.32 -0.36 -5.16
CA ARG A 46 25.17 0.41 -6.39
C ARG A 46 26.09 -0.14 -7.47
N THR A 47 25.53 -0.38 -8.65
CA THR A 47 26.27 -0.91 -9.82
C THR A 47 26.37 0.13 -10.93
N SER A 48 25.44 1.08 -11.00
CA SER A 48 25.48 2.24 -11.90
C SER A 48 24.70 3.42 -11.32
N HIS A 49 24.59 4.52 -12.08
CA HIS A 49 23.80 5.69 -11.68
C HIS A 49 22.31 5.41 -11.38
N LYS A 50 21.72 4.36 -11.96
CA LYS A 50 20.29 4.01 -11.79
C LYS A 50 20.05 2.53 -11.47
N SER A 51 21.10 1.76 -11.17
CA SER A 51 20.98 0.34 -10.89
C SER A 51 21.82 -0.11 -9.71
N GLY A 52 21.44 -1.25 -9.15
CA GLY A 52 22.17 -1.90 -8.09
C GLY A 52 21.86 -3.39 -7.97
N THR A 53 22.33 -3.97 -6.88
CA THR A 53 22.09 -5.36 -6.54
C THR A 53 21.73 -5.44 -5.06
N VAL A 54 20.54 -5.98 -4.75
CA VAL A 54 20.15 -6.32 -3.38
C VAL A 54 20.94 -7.53 -2.94
N THR A 55 21.66 -7.36 -1.83
CA THR A 55 22.53 -8.39 -1.24
C THR A 55 21.86 -9.10 -0.07
N LYS A 56 21.00 -8.40 0.68
CA LYS A 56 20.36 -8.92 1.88
C LYS A 56 19.04 -8.18 2.17
N ILE A 57 18.06 -8.90 2.71
CA ILE A 57 16.85 -8.34 3.30
C ILE A 57 17.11 -8.23 4.81
N LEU A 58 16.88 -7.05 5.39
CA LEU A 58 16.99 -6.82 6.83
C LEU A 58 15.78 -7.45 7.56
N PRO A 59 15.87 -7.67 8.88
CA PRO A 59 14.74 -8.21 9.64
C PRO A 59 13.46 -7.39 9.43
N ARG A 60 12.32 -8.08 9.41
CA ARG A 60 11.00 -7.48 9.30
C ARG A 60 10.38 -7.39 10.67
N ASP A 61 9.85 -6.23 11.01
CA ASP A 61 9.08 -6.02 12.24
C ASP A 61 7.62 -6.45 12.03
N VAL A 62 7.09 -6.22 10.83
CA VAL A 62 5.70 -6.51 10.45
C VAL A 62 5.68 -7.22 9.10
N GLU A 63 4.87 -8.26 8.96
CA GLU A 63 4.62 -8.96 7.71
C GLU A 63 3.11 -9.01 7.40
N LEU A 64 2.72 -8.47 6.24
CA LEU A 64 1.39 -8.70 5.71
C LEU A 64 1.44 -9.84 4.69
N ALA A 65 0.68 -10.90 4.93
CA ALA A 65 0.64 -12.08 4.09
C ALA A 65 -0.76 -12.36 3.53
N GLN A 66 -0.80 -12.95 2.34
CA GLN A 66 -1.99 -13.43 1.69
C GLN A 66 -1.89 -14.93 1.43
N LEU A 67 -3.02 -15.64 1.45
CA LEU A 67 -3.07 -17.03 1.02
C LEU A 67 -2.82 -17.12 -0.49
N ASN A 68 -1.83 -17.92 -0.87
CA ASN A 68 -1.57 -18.24 -2.26
C ASN A 68 -2.50 -19.37 -2.75
N THR A 69 -2.50 -19.60 -4.07
CA THR A 69 -3.36 -20.60 -4.73
C THR A 69 -3.10 -22.05 -4.30
N ARG A 70 -2.01 -22.30 -3.57
CA ARG A 70 -1.62 -23.63 -3.04
C ARG A 70 -1.89 -23.75 -1.54
N GLY A 71 -2.59 -22.78 -0.94
CA GLY A 71 -2.92 -22.76 0.49
C GLY A 71 -1.77 -22.35 1.42
N GLY A 72 -0.63 -21.94 0.88
CA GLY A 72 0.48 -21.39 1.67
C GLY A 72 0.34 -19.88 1.87
N ALA A 73 0.95 -19.34 2.92
CA ALA A 73 1.07 -17.89 3.09
C ALA A 73 2.18 -17.33 2.20
N GLU A 74 1.90 -16.21 1.51
CA GLU A 74 2.86 -15.43 0.76
C GLU A 74 2.89 -14.00 1.31
N VAL A 75 4.05 -13.55 1.77
CA VAL A 75 4.23 -12.17 2.22
C VAL A 75 4.11 -11.25 1.01
N ILE A 76 3.25 -10.25 1.10
CA ILE A 76 2.97 -9.28 0.03
C ILE A 76 3.56 -7.90 0.34
N ALA A 77 3.72 -7.57 1.62
CA ALA A 77 4.34 -6.33 2.09
C ALA A 77 4.95 -6.52 3.49
N ALA A 78 5.91 -5.68 3.84
CA ALA A 78 6.58 -5.70 5.14
C ALA A 78 6.74 -4.29 5.72
N ASN A 79 6.95 -4.19 7.03
CA ASN A 79 7.25 -2.95 7.76
C ASN A 79 6.25 -1.81 7.45
N LEU A 80 4.98 -2.16 7.29
CA LEU A 80 3.88 -1.21 7.18
C LEU A 80 3.52 -0.70 8.58
N SER A 81 3.03 0.53 8.66
CA SER A 81 2.51 1.12 9.91
C SER A 81 1.03 1.46 9.84
N GLN A 82 0.42 1.41 8.64
CA GLN A 82 -1.00 1.70 8.47
C GLN A 82 -1.62 0.91 7.30
N LEU A 83 -2.83 0.41 7.49
CA LEU A 83 -3.68 -0.18 6.45
C LEU A 83 -4.87 0.76 6.15
N VAL A 84 -5.00 1.18 4.91
CA VAL A 84 -6.04 2.10 4.44
C VAL A 84 -7.03 1.30 3.58
N ILE A 85 -8.21 1.03 4.14
CA ILE A 85 -9.24 0.20 3.52
C ILE A 85 -10.20 1.10 2.75
N VAL A 86 -10.12 1.09 1.42
CA VAL A 86 -10.94 1.94 0.55
C VAL A 86 -12.15 1.17 0.04
N LEU A 87 -13.32 1.75 0.25
CA LEU A 87 -14.60 1.29 -0.29
C LEU A 87 -15.33 2.44 -0.98
N ALA A 88 -16.38 2.11 -1.70
CA ALA A 88 -17.31 3.06 -2.33
C ALA A 88 -18.71 2.43 -2.29
N HIS A 89 -19.77 3.19 -2.56
CA HIS A 89 -21.11 2.59 -2.75
C HIS A 89 -21.15 1.63 -3.93
N GLU A 90 -20.37 1.93 -4.97
CA GLU A 90 -20.23 1.13 -6.16
C GLU A 90 -18.75 0.89 -6.53
N PRO A 91 -18.30 -0.38 -6.61
CA PRO A 91 -19.07 -1.61 -6.36
C PRO A 91 -19.55 -1.72 -4.90
N LYS A 92 -20.63 -2.47 -4.67
CA LYS A 92 -21.19 -2.67 -3.32
C LYS A 92 -20.08 -3.18 -2.38
N PRO A 93 -19.89 -2.55 -1.20
CA PRO A 93 -18.88 -2.98 -0.24
C PRO A 93 -19.07 -4.44 0.16
N ASP A 94 -17.97 -5.19 0.13
CA ASP A 94 -17.86 -6.49 0.76
C ASP A 94 -17.43 -6.31 2.23
N TRP A 95 -18.41 -6.28 3.12
CA TRP A 95 -18.19 -6.08 4.56
C TRP A 95 -17.34 -7.19 5.18
N PHE A 96 -17.49 -8.43 4.72
CA PHE A 96 -16.67 -9.54 5.20
C PHE A 96 -15.20 -9.36 4.80
N ALA A 97 -14.92 -8.84 3.61
CA ALA A 97 -13.56 -8.49 3.22
C ALA A 97 -12.99 -7.35 4.07
N ILE A 98 -13.80 -6.34 4.41
CA ILE A 98 -13.40 -5.22 5.28
C ILE A 98 -13.02 -5.74 6.66
N ASP A 99 -13.87 -6.56 7.29
CA ASP A 99 -13.60 -7.17 8.60
C ASP A 99 -12.29 -7.96 8.58
N ARG A 100 -12.06 -8.74 7.52
CA ARG A 100 -10.81 -9.51 7.37
C ARG A 100 -9.57 -8.62 7.28
N TYR A 101 -9.66 -7.46 6.63
CA TYR A 101 -8.54 -6.50 6.60
C TYR A 101 -8.28 -5.90 7.98
N LEU A 102 -9.33 -5.52 8.71
CA LEU A 102 -9.21 -5.00 10.08
C LEU A 102 -8.60 -6.05 11.00
N CYS A 103 -9.10 -7.29 10.99
CA CYS A 103 -8.51 -8.40 11.76
C CYS A 103 -7.05 -8.63 11.39
N ALA A 104 -6.69 -8.59 10.10
CA ALA A 104 -5.31 -8.75 9.67
C ALA A 104 -4.40 -7.63 10.21
N ALA A 105 -4.88 -6.38 10.22
CA ALA A 105 -4.14 -5.24 10.75
C ALA A 105 -3.91 -5.37 12.27
N GLU A 106 -4.93 -5.78 13.02
CA GLU A 106 -4.83 -6.04 14.47
C GLU A 106 -3.82 -7.16 14.80
N LEU A 107 -3.88 -8.27 14.05
CA LEU A 107 -2.97 -9.42 14.25
C LEU A 107 -1.49 -9.07 14.06
N ILE A 108 -1.21 -8.07 13.22
CA ILE A 108 0.16 -7.61 12.94
C ILE A 108 0.46 -6.26 13.61
N HIS A 109 -0.40 -5.83 14.57
CA HIS A 109 -0.26 -4.59 15.34
C HIS A 109 -0.03 -3.33 14.48
N THR A 110 -0.75 -3.25 13.36
CA THR A 110 -0.67 -2.14 12.39
C THR A 110 -1.93 -1.30 12.48
N LYS A 111 -1.80 0.03 12.46
CA LYS A 111 -2.97 0.93 12.48
C LYS A 111 -3.86 0.65 11.27
N SER A 112 -5.18 0.83 11.40
CA SER A 112 -6.07 0.74 10.25
C SER A 112 -7.14 1.83 10.25
N LEU A 113 -7.51 2.27 9.06
CA LEU A 113 -8.58 3.23 8.83
C LEU A 113 -9.43 2.84 7.62
N ILE A 114 -10.65 3.34 7.58
CA ILE A 114 -11.61 3.08 6.51
C ILE A 114 -11.83 4.38 5.72
N VAL A 115 -11.87 4.27 4.40
CA VAL A 115 -12.14 5.39 3.49
C VAL A 115 -13.32 5.05 2.60
N LEU A 116 -14.45 5.76 2.80
CA LEU A 116 -15.56 5.78 1.85
C LEU A 116 -15.27 6.83 0.77
N ASN A 117 -14.90 6.37 -0.42
CA ASN A 117 -14.62 7.23 -1.57
C ASN A 117 -15.88 7.42 -2.44
N LYS A 118 -15.79 8.35 -3.40
CA LYS A 118 -16.84 8.73 -4.36
C LYS A 118 -18.09 9.34 -3.70
N LYS A 119 -17.91 10.08 -2.60
CA LYS A 119 -18.99 10.82 -1.94
C LYS A 119 -19.75 11.77 -2.87
N ASP A 120 -19.14 12.19 -3.97
CA ASP A 120 -19.77 13.01 -5.01
C ASP A 120 -20.88 12.27 -5.79
N LEU A 121 -20.91 10.94 -5.77
CA LEU A 121 -21.94 10.13 -6.42
C LEU A 121 -23.08 9.76 -5.47
N ASN A 122 -22.75 9.51 -4.20
CA ASN A 122 -23.74 9.23 -3.17
C ASN A 122 -23.28 9.84 -1.82
N PRO A 123 -24.02 10.83 -1.30
CA PRO A 123 -23.64 11.53 -0.08
C PRO A 123 -23.93 10.73 1.20
N ASP A 124 -24.80 9.71 1.15
CA ASP A 124 -25.32 9.02 2.33
C ASP A 124 -24.47 7.78 2.64
N PRO A 125 -23.63 7.79 3.70
CA PRO A 125 -22.79 6.65 4.03
C PRO A 125 -23.61 5.42 4.47
N PRO A 126 -23.16 4.19 4.18
CA PRO A 126 -23.76 2.99 4.76
C PRO A 126 -23.78 3.06 6.30
N ALA A 127 -24.92 2.74 6.92
CA ALA A 127 -25.10 2.85 8.37
C ALA A 127 -24.05 2.08 9.19
N VAL A 128 -23.61 0.93 8.69
CA VAL A 128 -22.57 0.08 9.30
C VAL A 128 -21.23 0.80 9.49
N LEU A 129 -20.94 1.88 8.74
CA LEU A 129 -19.73 2.68 8.98
C LEU A 129 -19.70 3.28 10.38
N ARG A 130 -20.86 3.61 10.95
CA ARG A 130 -20.95 4.09 12.34
C ARG A 130 -20.57 3.01 13.35
N GLU A 131 -20.82 1.74 13.03
CA GLU A 131 -20.43 0.63 13.90
C GLU A 131 -18.90 0.52 13.97
N TYR A 132 -18.20 0.66 12.84
CA TYR A 132 -16.74 0.72 12.81
C TYR A 132 -16.17 1.93 13.57
N GLU A 133 -16.78 3.11 13.45
CA GLU A 133 -16.40 4.29 14.23
C GLU A 133 -16.55 4.04 15.73
N ASN A 134 -17.67 3.44 16.15
CA ASN A 134 -17.97 3.16 17.56
C ASN A 134 -17.00 2.17 18.20
N ILE A 135 -16.41 1.25 17.42
CA ILE A 135 -15.38 0.33 17.90
C ILE A 135 -13.95 0.89 17.73
N GLY A 136 -13.82 2.15 17.31
CA GLY A 136 -12.55 2.90 17.35
C GLY A 136 -11.81 3.01 16.01
N TYR A 137 -12.37 2.54 14.89
CA TYR A 137 -11.74 2.71 13.59
C TYR A 137 -12.05 4.09 12.99
N PRO A 138 -11.04 4.89 12.60
CA PRO A 138 -11.26 6.12 11.88
C PRO A 138 -11.96 5.86 10.54
N VAL A 139 -12.99 6.65 10.24
CA VAL A 139 -13.70 6.60 8.96
C VAL A 139 -13.62 7.96 8.27
N TYR A 140 -13.09 7.97 7.06
CA TYR A 140 -13.00 9.16 6.21
C TYR A 140 -13.96 9.04 5.03
N GLN A 141 -14.81 10.04 4.84
CA GLN A 141 -15.68 10.13 3.67
C GLN A 141 -15.14 11.19 2.71
N ILE A 142 -14.76 10.76 1.51
CA ILE A 142 -14.04 11.61 0.56
C ILE A 142 -14.62 11.54 -0.86
N SER A 143 -14.23 12.49 -1.68
CA SER A 143 -14.21 12.31 -3.13
C SER A 143 -12.79 12.59 -3.65
N ALA A 144 -12.06 11.53 -3.99
CA ALA A 144 -10.76 11.68 -4.64
C ALA A 144 -10.85 12.47 -5.97
N LYS A 145 -11.99 12.40 -6.65
CA LYS A 145 -12.25 13.13 -7.91
C LYS A 145 -12.44 14.63 -7.69
N LYS A 146 -13.11 15.02 -6.59
CA LYS A 146 -13.41 16.43 -6.28
C LYS A 146 -12.44 17.05 -5.28
N GLY A 147 -11.55 16.25 -4.69
CA GLY A 147 -10.63 16.69 -3.64
C GLY A 147 -11.28 16.85 -2.26
N THR A 148 -12.57 16.54 -2.11
CA THR A 148 -13.29 16.77 -0.85
C THR A 148 -12.91 15.74 0.21
N GLY A 149 -12.68 16.20 1.44
CA GLY A 149 -12.33 15.35 2.58
C GLY A 149 -10.91 14.78 2.55
N LEU A 150 -10.08 15.15 1.57
CA LEU A 150 -8.71 14.62 1.45
C LEU A 150 -7.75 15.15 2.52
N GLU A 151 -7.92 16.39 2.97
CA GLU A 151 -6.99 17.02 3.92
C GLU A 151 -6.93 16.30 5.29
N PRO A 152 -8.06 15.98 5.96
CA PRO A 152 -8.02 15.19 7.19
C PRO A 152 -7.42 13.79 7.00
N LEU A 153 -7.70 13.15 5.86
CA LEU A 153 -7.12 11.85 5.52
C LEU A 153 -5.61 11.96 5.30
N ALA A 154 -5.15 12.97 4.56
CA ALA A 154 -3.73 13.19 4.29
C ALA A 154 -2.95 13.43 5.59
N HIS A 155 -3.53 14.17 6.53
CA HIS A 155 -2.92 14.40 7.84
C HIS A 155 -2.79 13.10 8.65
N ASP A 156 -3.80 12.24 8.67
CA ASP A 156 -3.72 10.95 9.39
C ASP A 156 -2.78 9.94 8.71
N MET A 157 -2.62 10.04 7.39
CA MET A 157 -1.64 9.25 6.64
C MET A 157 -0.21 9.80 6.73
N GLU A 158 -0.03 11.01 7.25
CA GLU A 158 1.27 11.65 7.35
C GLU A 158 2.21 10.84 8.26
N ASN A 159 3.48 10.72 7.85
CA ASN A 159 4.51 9.94 8.55
C ASN A 159 4.23 8.42 8.70
N ASN A 160 3.17 7.89 8.07
CA ASN A 160 2.90 6.46 8.04
C ASN A 160 3.37 5.81 6.73
N ARG A 161 3.80 4.55 6.82
CA ARG A 161 4.01 3.65 5.67
C ARG A 161 2.69 2.92 5.43
N SER A 162 1.83 3.54 4.64
CA SER A 162 0.46 3.09 4.43
C SER A 162 0.33 2.16 3.22
N MET A 163 -0.41 1.06 3.39
CA MET A 163 -0.86 0.22 2.28
C MET A 163 -2.34 0.45 2.02
N ILE A 164 -2.68 0.67 0.74
CA ILE A 164 -4.08 0.90 0.33
C ILE A 164 -4.67 -0.40 -0.22
N VAL A 165 -5.75 -0.87 0.37
CA VAL A 165 -6.49 -2.09 -0.02
C VAL A 165 -7.96 -1.78 -0.31
N GLY A 166 -8.67 -2.73 -0.93
CA GLY A 166 -10.08 -2.58 -1.29
C GLY A 166 -10.42 -3.17 -2.66
N GLN A 167 -11.70 -3.32 -2.96
CA GLN A 167 -12.18 -3.92 -4.22
C GLN A 167 -11.70 -3.14 -5.46
N SER A 168 -11.63 -3.79 -6.62
CA SER A 168 -11.39 -3.09 -7.88
C SER A 168 -12.50 -2.06 -8.14
N GLY A 169 -12.15 -0.90 -8.71
CA GLY A 169 -13.12 0.14 -9.04
C GLY A 169 -13.54 1.08 -7.90
N VAL A 170 -13.16 0.84 -6.64
CA VAL A 170 -13.47 1.76 -5.50
C VAL A 170 -12.69 3.09 -5.55
N GLY A 171 -11.67 3.20 -6.41
CA GLY A 171 -10.91 4.44 -6.65
C GLY A 171 -9.58 4.56 -5.91
N LYS A 172 -8.93 3.45 -5.53
CA LYS A 172 -7.60 3.43 -4.89
C LYS A 172 -6.54 4.23 -5.67
N SER A 173 -6.44 4.02 -7.00
CA SER A 173 -5.48 4.74 -7.84
C SER A 173 -5.80 6.23 -7.92
N SER A 174 -7.07 6.60 -8.00
CA SER A 174 -7.51 8.00 -7.98
C SER A 174 -7.15 8.68 -6.65
N LEU A 175 -7.32 7.97 -5.53
CA LEU A 175 -6.91 8.44 -4.21
C LEU A 175 -5.39 8.67 -4.13
N LEU A 176 -4.59 7.69 -4.58
CA LEU A 176 -3.13 7.84 -4.62
C LEU A 176 -2.70 9.07 -5.43
N ASN A 177 -3.29 9.27 -6.61
CA ASN A 177 -2.97 10.42 -7.45
C ASN A 177 -3.37 11.74 -6.78
N ALA A 178 -4.52 11.77 -6.11
CA ALA A 178 -4.99 12.96 -5.41
C ALA A 178 -4.12 13.32 -4.19
N LEU A 179 -3.59 12.32 -3.47
CA LEU A 179 -2.74 12.53 -2.30
C LEU A 179 -1.29 12.89 -2.67
N ILE A 180 -0.75 12.28 -3.73
CA ILE A 180 0.65 12.49 -4.15
C ILE A 180 0.80 13.76 -5.00
N GLY A 181 -0.29 14.24 -5.60
CA GLY A 181 -0.27 15.32 -6.59
C GLY A 181 0.22 14.85 -7.98
N ASP A 182 0.08 15.73 -8.97
CA ASP A 182 0.34 15.44 -10.39
C ASP A 182 1.82 15.14 -10.73
N THR A 183 2.75 15.30 -9.77
CA THR A 183 4.20 15.25 -9.97
C THR A 183 4.83 13.85 -10.00
N ARG A 184 4.04 12.76 -9.94
CA ARG A 184 4.58 11.37 -9.98
C ARG A 184 3.87 10.41 -10.94
N GLN A 185 3.27 10.91 -12.03
CA GLN A 185 2.63 10.09 -13.09
C GLN A 185 3.53 8.97 -13.66
N ALA A 186 4.86 9.02 -13.46
CA ALA A 186 5.79 7.98 -13.92
C ALA A 186 5.60 6.59 -13.26
N VAL A 187 4.92 6.48 -12.11
CA VAL A 187 4.71 5.17 -11.44
C VAL A 187 3.44 4.46 -11.93
N ALA A 188 2.40 5.20 -12.31
CA ALA A 188 1.11 4.63 -12.71
C ALA A 188 1.19 3.83 -14.03
N HIS A 189 1.99 4.28 -15.00
CA HIS A 189 2.16 3.58 -16.28
C HIS A 189 2.82 2.20 -16.18
N LEU A 190 3.43 1.85 -15.04
CA LEU A 190 3.97 0.51 -14.79
C LEU A 190 2.94 -0.45 -14.16
N SER A 191 1.93 0.07 -13.46
CA SER A 191 0.91 -0.73 -12.77
C SER A 191 -0.19 -1.24 -13.71
N GLU A 192 -0.54 -0.48 -14.76
CA GLU A 192 -1.60 -0.89 -15.71
C GLU A 192 -1.25 -2.18 -16.47
N LYS A 193 0.04 -2.50 -16.63
CA LYS A 193 0.46 -3.74 -17.29
C LYS A 193 0.46 -4.98 -16.37
N THR A 194 0.09 -4.85 -15.10
CA THR A 194 0.15 -5.97 -14.15
C THR A 194 -1.17 -6.19 -13.40
N ALA A 195 -2.30 -5.90 -14.05
CA ALA A 195 -3.61 -6.38 -13.62
C ALA A 195 -3.62 -7.92 -13.60
N GLN A 196 -3.21 -8.51 -12.48
CA GLN A 196 -3.51 -9.89 -12.11
C GLN A 196 -3.74 -9.95 -10.60
N GLY A 197 -4.99 -10.27 -10.22
CA GLY A 197 -5.36 -10.85 -8.93
C GLY A 197 -5.54 -9.88 -7.78
#